data_AF-A0A1F5B5V5-F1
#
_entry.id   AF-A0A1F5B5V5-F1
#
_cell.length_a   1.000
_cell.length_b   1.000
_cell.length_c   1.000
_cell.angle_alpha   90.00
_cell.angle_beta   90.00
_cell.angle_gamma   90.00
#
_symmetry.space_group_name_H-M   'P 1'
#
loop_
_entity.id
_entity.type
_entity.pdbx_description
1 polymer ?
#
loop_
_entity_poly.entity_id
_entity_poly.type
_entity_poly.pdbx_seq_one_letter_code
_entity_poly.pdbx_strand_id
1 'polypeptide(L)'
;MRFSVRPARAFLPGILLLLAAAPVLGGGGLERALFKDIPATDPTREVIQAVLGSPFFSMRGGFAAKEWAGGGYGEAWERARRYFPNNTYFVRPGTYFMTHGFGPDGRLFMEVHESAYLTLCVENRRTFTAGSIVGEYGRMLGAADGREAAAFREKTGRLEPLFRDETAHRSLRKALGEALYLRLLEELREENYHMLAGGLMHEGMHAGMDDALVARIQAEFKSGGRSVQWDEMRAFMAEMGCHGPFCKWAEGDIAASWSKVKDLLGELEALRKRPRLRPGPDERRFEKTRAKAWVFAALVRLRMREVWQSARRMRGLLESFRKDYIKAEPPAEVDDLLTKLARDTAGFVAAAGVAIQKSELALRFLEEILDQWSEWAAGRRPFPPPVTDSNDVAKRTKNIAWPDPPADGPGALMKRAESEIAKLGLDKPLPG
;
A
#
# COMPACT_ATOMS: atom_id res chain seq x y z
N MET A 1 15.33 40.01 28.77
CA MET A 1 13.91 40.03 28.34
C MET A 1 13.42 38.60 28.16
N ARG A 2 12.43 38.19 28.96
CA ARG A 2 11.81 36.85 28.89
C ARG A 2 10.79 36.85 27.75
N PHE A 3 11.06 36.12 26.68
CA PHE A 3 10.06 35.88 25.64
C PHE A 3 9.24 34.64 26.01
N SER A 4 7.95 34.89 26.21
CA SER A 4 6.89 33.91 26.44
C SER A 4 6.79 32.94 25.26
N VAL A 5 7.18 31.69 25.50
CA VAL A 5 6.91 30.56 24.60
C VAL A 5 5.44 30.23 24.78
N ARG A 6 4.61 30.61 23.80
CA ARG A 6 3.22 30.15 23.73
C ARG A 6 3.22 28.64 23.51
N PRO A 7 2.41 27.87 24.25
CA PRO A 7 2.32 26.43 24.06
C PRO A 7 1.74 26.12 22.67
N ALA A 8 2.36 25.16 21.99
CA ALA A 8 1.92 24.64 20.71
C ALA A 8 0.47 24.13 20.84
N ARG A 9 -0.46 24.87 20.22
CA ARG A 9 -1.84 24.41 20.04
C ARG A 9 -1.82 23.18 19.15
N ALA A 10 -2.49 22.13 19.60
CA ALA A 10 -2.74 20.89 18.88
C ALA A 10 -3.32 21.19 17.49
N PHE A 11 -2.52 20.97 16.44
CA PHE A 11 -2.95 20.95 15.04
C PHE A 11 -2.70 19.55 14.48
N LEU A 12 -3.60 18.65 14.85
CA LEU A 12 -3.90 17.39 14.17
C LEU A 12 -5.42 17.45 13.96
N PRO A 13 -5.87 17.97 12.80
CA PRO A 13 -6.42 17.06 11.81
C PRO A 13 -6.16 17.55 10.38
N GLY A 14 -5.33 16.82 9.63
CA GLY A 14 -5.11 17.06 8.20
C GLY A 14 -4.30 15.95 7.53
N ILE A 15 -3.99 14.90 8.29
CA ILE A 15 -3.26 13.73 7.86
C ILE A 15 -4.32 12.65 7.65
N LEU A 16 -4.35 12.06 6.45
CA LEU A 16 -5.13 10.86 6.08
C LEU A 16 -6.62 11.03 5.71
N LEU A 17 -6.91 11.98 4.83
CA LEU A 17 -8.15 12.03 4.05
C LEU A 17 -7.85 12.21 2.55
N LEU A 18 -7.33 11.15 1.93
CA LEU A 18 -7.38 10.97 0.46
C LEU A 18 -8.13 9.67 0.12
N LEU A 19 -9.26 9.47 0.79
CA LEU A 19 -10.29 8.54 0.38
C LEU A 19 -11.63 9.27 0.54
N ALA A 20 -12.00 10.06 -0.48
CA ALA A 20 -13.39 10.30 -0.91
C ALA A 20 -13.46 11.48 -1.88
N ALA A 21 -13.78 11.19 -3.15
CA ALA A 21 -14.90 11.76 -3.90
C ALA A 21 -14.82 11.20 -5.33
N ALA A 22 -15.29 9.97 -5.54
CA ALA A 22 -15.73 9.62 -6.88
C ALA A 22 -17.02 10.43 -7.15
N PRO A 23 -17.10 11.18 -8.25
CA PRO A 23 -18.36 11.82 -8.61
C PRO A 23 -19.34 10.71 -8.97
N VAL A 24 -20.41 10.56 -8.18
CA VAL A 24 -21.60 9.80 -8.60
C VAL A 24 -22.26 10.64 -9.69
N LEU A 25 -21.75 10.52 -10.92
CA LEU A 25 -22.40 11.05 -12.10
C LEU A 25 -23.41 10.01 -12.59
N GLY A 26 -24.63 10.48 -12.79
CA GLY A 26 -25.86 9.72 -12.98
C GLY A 26 -25.87 8.62 -14.05
N GLY A 27 -26.76 7.65 -13.82
CA GLY A 27 -27.70 7.16 -14.83
C GLY A 27 -27.19 6.28 -15.97
N GLY A 28 -25.94 5.81 -15.94
CA GLY A 28 -25.47 4.71 -16.79
C GLY A 28 -25.76 3.36 -16.13
N GLY A 29 -26.27 2.38 -16.88
CA GLY A 29 -26.39 1.00 -16.39
C GLY A 29 -25.03 0.41 -16.01
N LEU A 30 -25.02 -0.67 -15.23
CA LEU A 30 -23.82 -1.44 -14.92
C LEU A 30 -23.17 -1.95 -16.21
N GLU A 31 -22.01 -1.39 -16.56
CA GLU A 31 -21.15 -1.88 -17.63
C GLU A 31 -20.28 -3.01 -17.08
N ARG A 32 -20.37 -4.18 -17.70
CA ARG A 32 -19.61 -5.37 -17.31
C ARG A 32 -18.87 -5.90 -18.54
N ALA A 33 -17.54 -5.73 -18.56
CA ALA A 33 -16.68 -6.16 -19.65
C ALA A 33 -15.80 -7.32 -19.22
N LEU A 34 -15.69 -8.39 -20.00
CA LEU A 34 -14.74 -9.47 -19.71
C LEU A 34 -13.30 -8.95 -19.80
N PHE A 35 -12.47 -9.29 -18.81
CA PHE A 35 -11.11 -8.78 -18.70
C PHE A 35 -10.24 -9.15 -19.91
N LYS A 36 -10.41 -10.36 -20.47
CA LYS A 36 -9.72 -10.78 -21.69
C LYS A 36 -10.03 -9.90 -22.92
N ASP A 37 -11.21 -9.28 -22.95
CA ASP A 37 -11.70 -8.48 -24.07
C ASP A 37 -11.34 -6.99 -23.94
N ILE A 38 -10.85 -6.56 -22.77
CA ILE A 38 -10.29 -5.22 -22.56
C ILE A 38 -8.96 -5.11 -23.32
N PRO A 39 -8.68 -4.06 -24.11
CA PRO A 39 -7.42 -3.92 -24.83
C PRO A 39 -6.18 -4.08 -23.93
N ALA A 40 -5.12 -4.70 -24.44
CA ALA A 40 -3.87 -4.88 -23.67
C ALA A 40 -3.21 -3.55 -23.26
N THR A 41 -3.50 -2.46 -23.97
CA THR A 41 -3.04 -1.09 -23.68
C THR A 41 -3.92 -0.36 -22.68
N ASP A 42 -5.00 -0.97 -22.21
CA ASP A 42 -5.84 -0.38 -21.17
C ASP A 42 -5.06 -0.36 -19.84
N PRO A 43 -4.95 0.79 -19.16
CA PRO A 43 -4.11 0.91 -17.98
C PRO A 43 -4.62 0.08 -16.80
N THR A 44 -5.93 -0.16 -16.70
CA THR A 44 -6.49 -1.06 -15.67
C THR A 44 -6.02 -2.49 -15.92
N ARG A 45 -6.09 -2.96 -17.17
CA ARG A 45 -5.59 -4.29 -17.54
C ARG A 45 -4.11 -4.42 -17.24
N GLU A 46 -3.32 -3.42 -17.59
CA GLU A 46 -1.88 -3.43 -17.33
C GLU A 46 -1.53 -3.46 -15.83
N VAL A 47 -2.24 -2.70 -14.99
CA VAL A 47 -2.05 -2.72 -13.53
C VAL A 47 -2.29 -4.12 -12.97
N ILE A 48 -3.44 -4.72 -13.30
CA ILE A 48 -3.80 -6.06 -12.80
C ILE A 48 -2.81 -7.12 -13.29
N GLN A 49 -2.38 -7.05 -14.56
CA GLN A 49 -1.36 -7.94 -15.09
C GLN A 49 0.00 -7.78 -14.39
N ALA A 50 0.39 -6.54 -14.06
CA ALA A 50 1.62 -6.28 -13.32
C ALA A 50 1.56 -6.86 -11.90
N VAL A 51 0.42 -6.72 -11.21
CA VAL A 51 0.19 -7.35 -9.90
C VAL A 51 0.29 -8.87 -9.98
N LEU A 52 -0.43 -9.49 -10.92
CA LEU A 52 -0.43 -10.96 -11.12
C LEU A 52 0.94 -11.51 -11.54
N GLY A 53 1.73 -10.74 -12.28
CA GLY A 53 3.06 -11.11 -12.76
C GLY A 53 4.18 -10.87 -11.75
N SER A 54 3.94 -10.08 -10.70
CA SER A 54 4.97 -9.72 -9.75
C SER A 54 5.19 -10.83 -8.72
N PRO A 55 6.44 -11.35 -8.55
CA PRO A 55 6.75 -12.28 -7.49
C PRO A 55 6.65 -11.63 -6.09
N PHE A 56 6.79 -10.30 -6.04
CA PHE A 56 6.66 -9.54 -4.81
C PHE A 56 5.19 -9.32 -4.41
N PHE A 57 4.30 -8.98 -5.35
CA PHE A 57 2.86 -8.85 -5.07
C PHE A 57 2.13 -10.19 -5.01
N SER A 58 2.65 -11.22 -5.69
CA SER A 58 2.32 -12.60 -5.33
C SER A 58 2.74 -12.92 -3.90
N MET A 59 3.53 -12.05 -3.25
CA MET A 59 4.04 -12.21 -1.91
C MET A 59 4.97 -13.43 -1.72
N ARG A 60 5.28 -14.17 -2.79
CA ARG A 60 6.29 -15.25 -2.78
C ARG A 60 7.66 -14.79 -2.28
N GLY A 61 8.02 -13.52 -2.50
CA GLY A 61 9.24 -12.90 -1.97
C GLY A 61 9.10 -12.30 -0.56
N GLY A 62 7.89 -12.14 -0.04
CA GLY A 62 7.59 -11.48 1.25
C GLY A 62 7.19 -12.45 2.37
N PHE A 63 6.84 -13.70 2.07
CA PHE A 63 6.53 -14.75 3.04
C PHE A 63 7.73 -15.67 3.31
N ALA A 64 7.79 -16.23 4.52
CA ALA A 64 8.58 -17.44 4.72
C ALA A 64 7.97 -18.57 3.89
N ALA A 65 8.81 -19.39 3.23
CA ALA A 65 8.35 -20.47 2.33
C ALA A 65 7.30 -21.40 2.98
N LYS A 66 7.41 -21.61 4.30
CA LYS A 66 6.47 -22.42 5.09
C LYS A 66 5.08 -21.81 5.19
N GLU A 67 4.97 -20.48 5.33
CA GLU A 67 3.68 -19.78 5.44
C GLU A 67 2.99 -19.72 4.07
N TRP A 68 3.77 -19.46 3.02
CA TRP A 68 3.30 -19.44 1.63
C TRP A 68 2.70 -20.78 1.19
N ALA A 69 3.36 -21.89 1.55
CA ALA A 69 2.91 -23.24 1.21
C ALA A 69 1.87 -23.79 2.21
N GLY A 70 2.07 -23.60 3.52
CA GLY A 70 1.25 -24.20 4.57
C GLY A 70 -0.08 -23.51 4.85
N GLY A 71 -0.26 -22.25 4.40
CA GLY A 71 -1.50 -21.49 4.55
C GLY A 71 -2.40 -21.47 3.31
N GLY A 72 -2.08 -22.24 2.25
CA GLY A 72 -2.86 -22.27 1.01
C GLY A 72 -2.75 -21.02 0.14
N TYR A 73 -1.98 -20.01 0.55
CA TYR A 73 -1.78 -18.74 -0.19
C TYR A 73 -1.21 -18.94 -1.59
N GLY A 74 -0.20 -19.80 -1.72
CA GLY A 74 0.39 -20.08 -3.04
C GLY A 74 -0.57 -20.69 -4.03
N GLU A 75 -1.39 -21.64 -3.57
CA GLU A 75 -2.40 -22.25 -4.43
C GLU A 75 -3.54 -21.27 -4.74
N ALA A 76 -3.99 -20.48 -3.76
CA ALA A 76 -5.00 -19.45 -3.96
C ALA A 76 -4.55 -18.42 -5.00
N TRP A 77 -3.30 -17.96 -4.92
CA TRP A 77 -2.73 -17.05 -5.91
C TRP A 77 -2.69 -17.67 -7.31
N GLU A 78 -2.22 -18.91 -7.45
CA GLU A 78 -2.21 -19.61 -8.74
C GLU A 78 -3.62 -19.90 -9.27
N ARG A 79 -4.62 -20.05 -8.40
CA ARG A 79 -6.03 -20.11 -8.81
C ARG A 79 -6.52 -18.75 -9.30
N ALA A 80 -6.31 -17.67 -8.55
CA ALA A 80 -6.64 -16.32 -9.00
C ALA A 80 -6.02 -16.00 -10.37
N ARG A 81 -4.74 -16.35 -10.57
CA ARG A 81 -4.02 -16.20 -11.85
C ARG A 81 -4.56 -17.05 -12.99
N ARG A 82 -5.14 -18.23 -12.73
CA ARG A 82 -5.74 -19.09 -13.76
C ARG A 82 -7.14 -18.65 -14.15
N TYR A 83 -7.92 -18.16 -13.19
CA TYR A 83 -9.27 -17.65 -13.44
C TYR A 83 -9.26 -16.29 -14.14
N PHE A 84 -8.29 -15.43 -13.80
CA PHE A 84 -7.88 -14.35 -14.69
C PHE A 84 -7.22 -14.94 -15.95
N PRO A 85 -7.49 -14.43 -17.17
CA PRO A 85 -8.36 -13.33 -17.61
C PRO A 85 -9.77 -13.78 -18.08
N ASN A 86 -10.06 -15.08 -18.02
CA ASN A 86 -11.15 -15.68 -18.78
C ASN A 86 -12.51 -15.61 -18.07
N ASN A 87 -12.49 -15.56 -16.73
CA ASN A 87 -13.69 -15.54 -15.88
C ASN A 87 -13.68 -14.33 -14.95
N THR A 88 -13.01 -13.25 -15.34
CA THR A 88 -13.02 -11.99 -14.61
C THR A 88 -13.68 -10.92 -15.44
N TYR A 89 -14.52 -10.12 -14.82
CA TYR A 89 -15.10 -8.93 -15.42
C TYR A 89 -14.54 -7.68 -14.79
N PHE A 90 -14.49 -6.62 -15.57
CA PHE A 90 -14.28 -5.28 -15.11
C PHE A 90 -15.60 -4.51 -15.14
N VAL A 91 -15.92 -3.82 -14.04
CA VAL A 91 -17.26 -3.29 -13.79
C VAL A 91 -17.23 -1.77 -13.53
N ARG A 92 -18.07 -1.02 -14.26
CA ARG A 92 -18.27 0.43 -14.13
C ARG A 92 -19.77 0.80 -14.06
N PRO A 93 -20.18 1.80 -13.25
CA PRO A 93 -19.42 2.37 -12.14
C PRO A 93 -19.21 1.32 -11.04
N GLY A 94 -18.15 1.46 -10.25
CA GLY A 94 -17.86 0.49 -9.21
C GLY A 94 -18.70 0.67 -7.95
N THR A 95 -19.14 -0.45 -7.37
CA THR A 95 -19.87 -0.50 -6.09
C THR A 95 -19.03 -1.15 -4.99
N TYR A 96 -18.12 -2.06 -5.37
CA TYR A 96 -17.22 -2.79 -4.49
C TYR A 96 -15.76 -2.55 -4.89
N PHE A 97 -14.81 -3.23 -4.24
CA PHE A 97 -13.41 -3.22 -4.68
C PHE A 97 -13.13 -4.40 -5.62
N MET A 98 -13.35 -5.61 -5.10
CA MET A 98 -13.43 -6.86 -5.85
C MET A 98 -14.59 -7.67 -5.27
N THR A 99 -15.21 -8.49 -6.10
CA THR A 99 -16.24 -9.44 -5.69
C THR A 99 -16.22 -10.64 -6.62
N HIS A 100 -17.06 -11.63 -6.33
CA HIS A 100 -17.31 -12.77 -7.20
C HIS A 100 -18.80 -13.07 -7.25
N GLY A 101 -19.18 -13.91 -8.21
CA GLY A 101 -20.53 -14.45 -8.30
C GLY A 101 -20.54 -15.74 -9.10
N PHE A 102 -21.72 -16.30 -9.29
CA PHE A 102 -21.92 -17.53 -10.05
C PHE A 102 -22.64 -17.23 -11.35
N GLY A 103 -22.09 -17.72 -12.46
CA GLY A 103 -22.73 -17.68 -13.77
C GLY A 103 -23.96 -18.60 -13.83
N PRO A 104 -24.78 -18.50 -14.89
CA PRO A 104 -25.92 -19.40 -15.11
C PRO A 104 -25.52 -20.88 -15.24
N ASP A 105 -24.27 -21.16 -15.62
CA ASP A 105 -23.66 -22.49 -15.68
C ASP A 105 -23.12 -22.97 -14.32
N GLY A 106 -23.38 -22.21 -13.26
CA GLY A 106 -22.91 -22.47 -11.91
C GLY A 106 -21.45 -22.09 -11.66
N ARG A 107 -20.71 -21.56 -12.65
CA ARG A 107 -19.28 -21.31 -12.47
C ARG A 107 -18.98 -20.00 -11.76
N LEU A 108 -18.01 -20.03 -10.85
CA LEU A 108 -17.46 -18.82 -10.23
C LEU A 108 -16.85 -17.87 -11.28
N PHE A 109 -17.27 -16.61 -11.27
CA PHE A 109 -16.59 -15.50 -11.92
C PHE A 109 -16.15 -14.45 -10.89
N MET A 110 -15.10 -13.69 -11.22
CA MET A 110 -14.64 -12.55 -10.42
C MET A 110 -15.04 -11.23 -11.09
N GLU A 111 -15.20 -10.18 -10.30
CA GLU A 111 -15.39 -8.82 -10.78
C GLU A 111 -14.38 -7.89 -10.10
N VAL A 112 -13.65 -7.13 -10.90
CA VAL A 112 -12.85 -5.99 -10.43
C VAL A 112 -13.63 -4.73 -10.75
N HIS A 113 -13.95 -3.96 -9.73
CA HIS A 113 -14.71 -2.74 -9.88
C HIS A 113 -13.80 -1.53 -10.00
N GLU A 114 -14.28 -0.52 -10.71
CA GLU A 114 -13.73 0.83 -10.58
C GLU A 114 -13.76 1.27 -9.11
N SER A 115 -12.59 1.52 -8.53
CA SER A 115 -12.45 1.79 -7.10
C SER A 115 -11.35 2.80 -6.88
N ALA A 116 -11.39 3.53 -5.76
CA ALA A 116 -10.34 4.49 -5.42
C ALA A 116 -8.94 3.85 -5.41
N TYR A 117 -8.83 2.57 -5.04
CA TYR A 117 -7.57 1.83 -5.08
C TYR A 117 -7.05 1.62 -6.51
N LEU A 118 -7.94 1.18 -7.42
CA LEU A 118 -7.56 0.94 -8.81
C LEU A 118 -7.30 2.26 -9.56
N THR A 119 -8.12 3.29 -9.32
CA THR A 119 -7.93 4.63 -9.87
C THR A 119 -6.55 5.17 -9.50
N LEU A 120 -6.16 5.08 -8.22
CA LEU A 120 -4.83 5.50 -7.76
C LEU A 120 -3.71 4.72 -8.46
N CYS A 121 -3.86 3.40 -8.65
CA CYS A 121 -2.87 2.58 -9.34
C CYS A 121 -2.72 3.00 -10.81
N VAL A 122 -3.83 3.27 -11.50
CA VAL A 122 -3.85 3.73 -12.90
C VAL A 122 -3.20 5.12 -13.02
N GLU A 123 -3.54 6.04 -12.14
CA GLU A 123 -2.96 7.39 -12.07
C GLU A 123 -1.44 7.33 -11.84
N ASN A 124 -0.99 6.53 -10.87
CA ASN A 124 0.43 6.33 -10.58
C ASN A 124 1.15 5.70 -11.78
N ARG A 125 0.54 4.69 -12.41
CA ARG A 125 1.07 4.00 -13.57
C ARG A 125 1.35 4.94 -14.74
N ARG A 126 0.42 5.86 -14.99
CA ARG A 126 0.53 6.88 -16.03
C ARG A 126 1.55 7.97 -15.66
N THR A 127 1.57 8.39 -14.40
CA THR A 127 2.35 9.54 -13.92
C THR A 127 3.83 9.21 -13.77
N PHE A 128 4.18 8.14 -13.08
CA PHE A 128 5.56 7.86 -12.67
C PHE A 128 6.32 7.08 -13.73
N THR A 129 6.49 7.68 -14.91
CA THR A 129 7.40 7.18 -15.96
C THR A 129 8.41 8.24 -16.36
N ALA A 130 9.59 7.81 -16.81
CA ALA A 130 10.65 8.73 -17.21
C ALA A 130 10.24 9.69 -18.34
N GLY A 131 9.29 9.29 -19.19
CA GLY A 131 8.82 10.07 -20.34
C GLY A 131 7.55 10.89 -20.08
N SER A 132 6.83 10.65 -18.97
CA SER A 132 5.53 11.31 -18.72
C SER A 132 5.51 12.19 -17.48
N ILE A 133 6.37 11.96 -16.49
CA ILE A 133 6.23 12.55 -15.16
C ILE A 133 6.20 14.09 -15.15
N VAL A 134 7.03 14.74 -15.97
CA VAL A 134 7.06 16.21 -16.07
C VAL A 134 5.79 16.74 -16.73
N GLY A 135 5.35 16.11 -17.83
CA GLY A 135 4.13 16.50 -18.54
C GLY A 135 2.87 16.30 -17.70
N GLU A 136 2.77 15.16 -17.01
CA GLU A 136 1.66 14.87 -16.10
C GLU A 136 1.64 15.82 -14.92
N TYR A 137 2.80 16.13 -14.32
CA TYR A 137 2.84 17.10 -13.24
C TYR A 137 2.48 18.52 -13.71
N GLY A 138 2.91 18.91 -14.91
CA GLY A 138 2.49 20.16 -15.55
C GLY A 138 0.97 20.24 -15.74
N ARG A 139 0.32 19.15 -16.19
CA ARG A 139 -1.15 19.05 -16.27
C ARG A 139 -1.80 19.23 -14.90
N MET A 140 -1.28 18.55 -13.87
CA MET A 140 -1.81 18.64 -12.49
C MET A 140 -1.70 20.06 -11.93
N LEU A 141 -0.61 20.77 -12.22
CA LEU A 141 -0.43 22.18 -11.82
C LEU A 141 -1.40 23.12 -12.53
N GLY A 142 -1.82 22.80 -13.75
CA GLY A 142 -2.80 23.57 -14.52
C GLY A 142 -4.27 23.24 -14.19
N ALA A 143 -4.54 22.22 -13.36
CA ALA A 143 -5.89 21.84 -12.97
C ALA A 143 -6.51 22.87 -12.00
N ALA A 144 -7.82 23.15 -12.16
CA ALA A 144 -8.50 24.24 -11.46
C ALA A 144 -8.56 24.08 -9.92
N ASP A 145 -8.62 22.84 -9.39
CA ASP A 145 -8.74 22.59 -7.95
C ASP A 145 -7.39 22.32 -7.25
N GLY A 146 -6.31 22.13 -8.02
CA GLY A 146 -4.96 21.86 -7.53
C GLY A 146 -4.78 20.59 -6.68
N ARG A 147 -5.80 19.71 -6.58
CA ARG A 147 -5.78 18.56 -5.67
C ARG A 147 -4.75 17.51 -6.08
N GLU A 148 -4.70 17.17 -7.36
CA GLU A 148 -3.72 16.21 -7.90
C GLU A 148 -2.27 16.72 -7.68
N ALA A 149 -2.02 18.01 -7.89
CA ALA A 149 -0.70 18.59 -7.66
C ALA A 149 -0.30 18.60 -6.18
N ALA A 150 -1.27 18.74 -5.27
CA ALA A 150 -1.05 18.62 -3.84
C ALA A 150 -0.70 17.18 -3.43
N ALA A 151 -1.44 16.19 -3.95
CA ALA A 151 -1.13 14.78 -3.74
C ALA A 151 0.25 14.41 -4.29
N PHE A 152 0.61 14.89 -5.48
CA PHE A 152 1.95 14.71 -6.05
C PHE A 152 3.04 15.28 -5.12
N ARG A 153 2.88 16.53 -4.65
CA ARG A 153 3.79 17.18 -3.69
C ARG A 153 3.96 16.36 -2.42
N GLU A 154 2.87 15.82 -1.89
CA GLU A 154 2.90 14.98 -0.69
C GLU A 154 3.70 13.69 -0.92
N LYS A 155 3.56 13.08 -2.10
CA LYS A 155 4.30 11.86 -2.47
C LYS A 155 5.79 12.12 -2.66
N THR A 156 6.16 13.17 -3.37
CA THR A 156 7.55 13.43 -3.78
C THR A 156 8.32 14.31 -2.80
N GLY A 157 7.65 15.03 -1.90
CA GLY A 157 8.26 15.92 -0.92
C GLY A 157 9.20 16.94 -1.58
N ARG A 158 10.43 17.05 -1.07
CA ARG A 158 11.46 17.96 -1.59
C ARG A 158 11.95 17.67 -3.00
N LEU A 159 11.58 16.54 -3.59
CA LEU A 159 11.86 16.25 -4.99
C LEU A 159 10.89 16.97 -5.95
N GLU A 160 9.74 17.47 -5.47
CA GLU A 160 8.72 18.06 -6.35
C GLU A 160 9.28 19.11 -7.35
N PRO A 161 10.12 20.08 -6.94
CA PRO A 161 10.64 21.07 -7.88
C PRO A 161 11.42 20.46 -9.05
N LEU A 162 11.96 19.25 -8.88
CA LEU A 162 12.73 18.53 -9.90
C LEU A 162 11.85 17.87 -10.97
N PHE A 163 10.53 17.93 -10.82
CA PHE A 163 9.57 17.41 -11.79
C PHE A 163 8.79 18.53 -12.52
N ARG A 164 9.11 19.80 -12.28
CA ARG A 164 8.43 20.95 -12.93
C ARG A 164 8.84 21.15 -14.38
N ASP A 165 10.08 20.79 -14.71
CA ASP A 165 10.62 20.93 -16.05
C ASP A 165 11.65 19.83 -16.37
N GLU A 166 11.86 19.61 -17.66
CA GLU A 166 12.73 18.56 -18.17
C GLU A 166 14.21 18.75 -17.81
N THR A 167 14.67 19.97 -17.58
CA THR A 167 16.07 20.25 -17.23
C THR A 167 16.35 19.85 -15.80
N ALA A 168 15.46 20.21 -14.87
CA ALA A 168 15.56 19.79 -13.47
C ALA A 168 15.43 18.27 -13.34
N HIS A 169 14.51 17.65 -14.10
CA HIS A 169 14.30 16.21 -14.10
C HIS A 169 15.51 15.43 -14.63
N ARG A 170 16.11 15.87 -15.74
CA ARG A 170 17.37 15.28 -16.25
C ARG A 170 18.52 15.41 -15.25
N SER A 171 18.58 16.55 -14.54
CA SER A 171 19.60 16.78 -13.50
C SER A 171 19.43 15.83 -12.33
N LEU A 172 18.19 15.59 -11.89
CA LEU A 172 17.87 14.56 -10.88
C LEU A 172 18.33 13.18 -11.35
N ARG A 173 17.92 12.73 -12.55
CA ARG A 173 18.33 11.42 -13.09
C ARG A 173 19.86 11.25 -13.10
N LYS A 174 20.59 12.28 -13.55
CA LYS A 174 22.06 12.28 -13.55
C LYS A 174 22.65 12.18 -12.14
N ALA A 175 22.07 12.88 -11.16
CA ALA A 175 22.54 12.87 -9.78
C ALA A 175 22.34 11.49 -9.12
N LEU A 176 21.16 10.88 -9.31
CA LEU A 176 20.83 9.58 -8.73
C LEU A 176 21.64 8.45 -9.36
N GLY A 177 21.86 8.51 -10.67
CA GLY A 177 22.26 7.37 -11.48
C GLY A 177 21.05 6.48 -11.79
N GLU A 178 21.20 5.68 -12.84
CA GLU A 178 20.06 5.01 -13.48
C GLU A 178 19.32 4.04 -12.54
N ALA A 179 20.05 3.23 -11.77
CA ALA A 179 19.45 2.23 -10.90
C ALA A 179 18.53 2.83 -9.82
N LEU A 180 18.98 3.88 -9.13
CA LEU A 180 18.18 4.52 -8.07
C LEU A 180 17.03 5.35 -8.65
N TYR A 181 17.24 5.96 -9.82
CA TYR A 181 16.20 6.70 -10.52
C TYR A 181 15.05 5.78 -10.97
N LEU A 182 15.37 4.65 -11.62
CA LEU A 182 14.36 3.68 -12.04
C LEU A 182 13.64 3.09 -10.84
N ARG A 183 14.37 2.73 -9.77
CA ARG A 183 13.77 2.27 -8.51
C ARG A 183 12.77 3.26 -7.95
N LEU A 184 13.12 4.55 -7.86
CA LEU A 184 12.20 5.59 -7.36
C LEU A 184 10.90 5.64 -8.17
N LEU A 185 11.03 5.68 -9.50
CA LEU A 185 9.85 5.78 -10.37
C LEU A 185 8.99 4.53 -10.28
N GLU A 186 9.60 3.35 -10.32
CA GLU A 186 8.90 2.07 -10.23
C GLU A 186 8.16 1.92 -8.91
N GLU A 187 8.79 2.23 -7.77
CA GLU A 187 8.13 2.13 -6.47
C GLU A 187 6.96 3.12 -6.32
N LEU A 188 7.07 4.35 -6.85
CA LEU A 188 5.95 5.30 -6.88
C LEU A 188 4.84 4.86 -7.85
N ARG A 189 5.22 4.22 -8.95
CA ARG A 189 4.31 3.68 -9.97
C ARG A 189 3.47 2.52 -9.44
N GLU A 190 4.05 1.72 -8.55
CA GLU A 190 3.45 0.51 -7.98
C GLU A 190 2.80 0.73 -6.61
N GLU A 191 2.81 1.96 -6.09
CA GLU A 191 2.11 2.30 -4.86
C GLU A 191 0.65 1.80 -4.94
N ASN A 192 0.23 1.11 -3.87
CA ASN A 192 -1.11 0.54 -3.71
C ASN A 192 -1.38 -0.80 -4.44
N TYR A 193 -0.40 -1.37 -5.17
CA TYR A 193 -0.56 -2.68 -5.83
C TYR A 193 -0.84 -3.82 -4.84
N HIS A 194 -0.33 -3.71 -3.61
CA HIS A 194 -0.57 -4.67 -2.54
C HIS A 194 -2.04 -4.75 -2.08
N MET A 195 -2.85 -3.70 -2.29
CA MET A 195 -4.31 -3.78 -2.08
C MET A 195 -4.96 -4.71 -3.10
N LEU A 196 -4.57 -4.59 -4.38
CA LEU A 196 -5.07 -5.46 -5.45
C LEU A 196 -4.62 -6.89 -5.25
N ALA A 197 -3.39 -7.10 -4.78
CA ALA A 197 -2.88 -8.42 -4.43
C ALA A 197 -3.72 -9.06 -3.30
N GLY A 198 -4.06 -8.30 -2.26
CA GLY A 198 -4.95 -8.76 -1.19
C GLY A 198 -6.31 -9.23 -1.73
N GLY A 199 -6.96 -8.40 -2.56
CA GLY A 199 -8.23 -8.77 -3.19
C GLY A 199 -8.12 -9.99 -4.11
N LEU A 200 -7.06 -10.09 -4.91
CA LEU A 200 -6.85 -11.27 -5.76
C LEU A 200 -6.61 -12.54 -4.92
N MET A 201 -5.93 -12.42 -3.77
CA MET A 201 -5.76 -13.53 -2.83
C MET A 201 -7.10 -13.98 -2.25
N HIS A 202 -7.95 -13.03 -1.87
CA HIS A 202 -9.33 -13.29 -1.43
C HIS A 202 -10.07 -14.13 -2.47
N GLU A 203 -10.15 -13.64 -3.72
CA GLU A 203 -10.90 -14.33 -4.75
C GLU A 203 -10.26 -15.68 -5.14
N GLY A 204 -8.93 -15.80 -5.03
CA GLY A 204 -8.20 -17.05 -5.18
C GLY A 204 -8.58 -18.13 -4.15
N MET A 205 -9.06 -17.73 -2.96
CA MET A 205 -9.55 -18.67 -1.95
C MET A 205 -10.91 -19.27 -2.32
N HIS A 206 -11.75 -18.50 -3.01
CA HIS A 206 -13.03 -18.95 -3.56
C HIS A 206 -12.83 -19.79 -4.83
N ALA A 207 -11.91 -19.35 -5.70
CA ALA A 207 -11.58 -20.03 -6.94
C ALA A 207 -11.15 -21.50 -6.67
N GLY A 208 -11.73 -22.45 -7.42
CA GLY A 208 -11.43 -23.88 -7.31
C GLY A 208 -12.09 -24.62 -6.15
N MET A 209 -12.96 -23.97 -5.38
CA MET A 209 -13.96 -24.68 -4.57
C MET A 209 -15.01 -25.32 -5.50
N ASP A 210 -15.66 -26.40 -5.04
CA ASP A 210 -16.81 -26.96 -5.75
C ASP A 210 -17.95 -25.94 -5.75
N ASP A 211 -18.35 -25.50 -6.94
CA ASP A 211 -19.39 -24.49 -7.15
C ASP A 211 -20.71 -24.89 -6.44
N ALA A 212 -21.05 -26.18 -6.44
CA ALA A 212 -22.25 -26.68 -5.75
C ALA A 212 -22.12 -26.59 -4.23
N LEU A 213 -20.92 -26.85 -3.69
CA LEU A 213 -20.63 -26.69 -2.27
C LEU A 213 -20.73 -25.22 -1.85
N VAL A 214 -20.15 -24.30 -2.61
CA VAL A 214 -20.22 -22.86 -2.29
C VAL A 214 -21.67 -22.37 -2.37
N ALA A 215 -22.39 -22.73 -3.44
CA ALA A 215 -23.81 -22.38 -3.58
C ALA A 215 -24.66 -22.90 -2.39
N ARG A 216 -24.38 -24.11 -1.90
CA ARG A 216 -25.04 -24.66 -0.71
C ARG A 216 -24.69 -23.89 0.55
N ILE A 217 -23.42 -23.59 0.79
CA ILE A 217 -22.99 -22.77 1.95
C ILE A 217 -23.69 -21.41 1.94
N GLN A 218 -23.73 -20.76 0.78
CA GLN A 218 -24.39 -19.46 0.63
C GLN A 218 -25.90 -19.56 0.84
N ALA A 219 -26.54 -20.60 0.32
CA ALA A 219 -27.98 -20.82 0.49
C ALA A 219 -28.36 -21.07 1.96
N GLU A 220 -27.60 -21.91 2.67
CA GLU A 220 -27.80 -22.19 4.10
C GLU A 220 -27.57 -20.95 4.97
N PHE A 221 -26.56 -20.13 4.66
CA PHE A 221 -26.34 -18.87 5.35
C PHE A 221 -27.47 -17.86 5.08
N LYS A 222 -27.90 -17.72 3.82
CA LYS A 222 -29.00 -16.81 3.44
C LYS A 222 -30.33 -17.20 4.07
N SER A 223 -30.63 -18.49 4.18
CA SER A 223 -31.85 -18.99 4.83
C SER A 223 -31.79 -18.96 6.36
N GLY A 224 -30.65 -18.62 6.95
CA GLY A 224 -30.46 -18.60 8.41
C GLY A 224 -30.17 -19.97 9.02
N GLY A 225 -29.96 -21.00 8.21
CA GLY A 225 -29.55 -22.33 8.68
C GLY A 225 -28.15 -22.37 9.30
N ARG A 226 -27.32 -21.34 9.03
CA ARG A 226 -26.02 -21.14 9.67
C ARG A 226 -25.80 -19.68 10.04
N SER A 227 -25.09 -19.45 11.14
CA SER A 227 -24.78 -18.10 11.63
C SER A 227 -23.48 -17.51 11.07
N VAL A 228 -22.71 -18.28 10.30
CA VAL A 228 -21.43 -17.87 9.72
C VAL A 228 -21.35 -18.34 8.27
N GLN A 229 -20.93 -17.45 7.36
CA GLN A 229 -20.56 -17.83 5.99
C GLN A 229 -19.07 -18.21 5.92
N TRP A 230 -18.78 -19.51 5.88
CA TRP A 230 -17.42 -20.04 6.12
C TRP A 230 -16.46 -19.88 4.94
N ASP A 231 -16.95 -19.99 3.71
CA ASP A 231 -16.19 -19.67 2.49
C ASP A 231 -15.67 -18.23 2.55
N GLU A 232 -16.53 -17.28 2.92
CA GLU A 232 -16.14 -15.87 3.10
C GLU A 232 -15.19 -15.68 4.29
N MET A 233 -15.41 -16.37 5.41
CA MET A 233 -14.47 -16.31 6.54
C MET A 233 -13.06 -16.70 6.08
N ARG A 234 -12.92 -17.78 5.31
CA ARG A 234 -11.63 -18.21 4.80
C ARG A 234 -11.00 -17.14 3.90
N ALA A 235 -11.77 -16.58 2.97
CA ALA A 235 -11.27 -15.59 2.01
C ALA A 235 -10.90 -14.24 2.64
N PHE A 236 -11.76 -13.69 3.51
CA PHE A 236 -11.48 -12.46 4.25
C PHE A 236 -10.24 -12.59 5.14
N MET A 237 -10.10 -13.73 5.83
CA MET A 237 -8.94 -13.96 6.70
C MET A 237 -7.66 -14.19 5.92
N ALA A 238 -7.74 -14.78 4.72
CA ALA A 238 -6.59 -14.87 3.82
C ALA A 238 -6.11 -13.49 3.35
N GLU A 239 -7.03 -12.62 2.92
CA GLU A 239 -6.66 -11.25 2.53
C GLU A 239 -6.06 -10.48 3.71
N MET A 240 -6.68 -10.55 4.89
CA MET A 240 -6.15 -9.93 6.10
C MET A 240 -4.77 -10.48 6.47
N GLY A 241 -4.59 -11.80 6.36
CA GLY A 241 -3.32 -12.49 6.58
C GLY A 241 -2.23 -12.08 5.59
N CYS A 242 -2.58 -11.68 4.37
CA CYS A 242 -1.64 -11.16 3.37
C CYS A 242 -1.04 -9.80 3.76
N HIS A 243 -1.82 -8.92 4.39
CA HIS A 243 -1.35 -7.59 4.78
C HIS A 243 -0.32 -7.60 5.91
N GLY A 244 -0.30 -8.63 6.75
CA GLY A 244 0.68 -8.74 7.84
C GLY A 244 2.13 -8.82 7.34
N PRO A 245 2.51 -9.84 6.55
CA PRO A 245 3.83 -9.96 5.95
C PRO A 245 4.21 -8.77 5.07
N PHE A 246 3.24 -8.17 4.37
CA PHE A 246 3.47 -6.95 3.61
C PHE A 246 3.93 -5.79 4.51
N CYS A 247 3.24 -5.56 5.64
CA CYS A 247 3.64 -4.54 6.61
C CYS A 247 5.05 -4.79 7.17
N LYS A 248 5.40 -6.04 7.48
CA LYS A 248 6.75 -6.40 7.96
C LYS A 248 7.84 -6.15 6.91
N TRP A 249 7.56 -6.47 5.65
CA TRP A 249 8.46 -6.13 4.56
C TRP A 249 8.63 -4.61 4.42
N ALA A 250 7.53 -3.85 4.46
CA ALA A 250 7.55 -2.40 4.32
C ALA A 250 8.31 -1.74 5.48
N GLU A 251 8.17 -2.25 6.69
CA GLU A 251 9.01 -1.86 7.84
C GLU A 251 10.50 -2.09 7.55
N GLY A 252 10.86 -3.26 7.02
CA GLY A 252 12.23 -3.57 6.62
C GLY A 252 12.79 -2.59 5.59
N ASP A 253 12.00 -2.23 4.58
CA ASP A 253 12.41 -1.26 3.55
C ASP A 253 12.49 0.19 4.09
N ILE A 254 11.63 0.55 5.05
CA ILE A 254 11.76 1.81 5.81
C ILE A 254 13.09 1.84 6.56
N ALA A 255 13.43 0.77 7.29
CA ALA A 255 14.67 0.68 8.04
C ALA A 255 15.91 0.73 7.11
N ALA A 256 15.85 0.02 5.98
CA ALA A 256 16.91 0.03 4.97
C ALA A 256 17.11 1.43 4.37
N SER A 257 16.01 2.12 4.04
CA SER A 257 16.04 3.49 3.52
C SER A 257 16.62 4.48 4.54
N TRP A 258 16.25 4.36 5.82
CA TRP A 258 16.86 5.16 6.89
C TRP A 258 18.35 4.88 7.06
N SER A 259 18.80 3.63 6.91
CA SER A 259 20.23 3.31 6.90
C SER A 259 20.95 4.02 5.76
N LYS A 260 20.37 4.04 4.55
CA LYS A 260 20.94 4.78 3.42
C LYS A 260 20.98 6.28 3.66
N VAL A 261 19.94 6.88 4.26
CA VAL A 261 19.95 8.29 4.66
C VAL A 261 21.10 8.56 5.63
N LYS A 262 21.31 7.71 6.64
CA LYS A 262 22.41 7.86 7.60
C LYS A 262 23.78 7.84 6.93
N ASP A 263 24.01 6.91 6.01
CA ASP A 263 25.26 6.82 5.26
C ASP A 263 25.51 8.10 4.44
N LEU A 264 24.46 8.61 3.78
CA LEU A 264 24.51 9.84 2.97
C LEU A 264 24.75 11.08 3.83
N LEU A 265 24.16 11.18 5.02
CA LEU A 265 24.49 12.24 5.97
C LEU A 265 25.97 12.18 6.34
N GLY A 266 26.52 10.98 6.61
CA GLY A 266 27.96 10.80 6.84
C GLY A 266 28.85 11.24 5.65
N GLU A 267 28.38 11.06 4.42
CA GLU A 267 29.06 11.60 3.24
C GLU A 267 29.03 13.14 3.18
N LEU A 268 27.91 13.77 3.56
CA LEU A 268 27.82 15.23 3.66
C LEU A 268 28.77 15.75 4.75
N GLU A 269 28.85 15.07 5.89
CA GLU A 269 29.77 15.39 6.98
C GLU A 269 31.24 15.41 6.50
N ALA A 270 31.61 14.54 5.56
CA ALA A 270 32.97 14.54 5.00
C ALA A 270 33.32 15.82 4.21
N LEU A 271 32.31 16.57 3.73
CA LEU A 271 32.48 17.84 3.01
C LEU A 271 32.72 19.03 3.96
N ARG A 272 32.47 18.86 5.28
CA ARG A 272 32.63 19.89 6.32
C ARG A 272 34.07 20.38 6.52
N LYS A 273 35.07 19.69 5.99
CA LYS A 273 36.51 19.97 6.22
C LYS A 273 36.96 21.39 5.83
N ARG A 274 36.09 22.20 5.22
CA ARG A 274 36.39 23.56 4.75
C ARG A 274 35.25 24.52 5.10
N PRO A 275 35.54 25.83 5.27
CA PRO A 275 34.51 26.84 5.59
C PRO A 275 33.41 26.98 4.51
N ARG A 276 33.76 26.71 3.25
CA ARG A 276 32.84 26.78 2.10
C ARG A 276 33.05 25.58 1.19
N LEU A 277 31.98 25.17 0.51
CA LEU A 277 32.01 24.13 -0.50
C LEU A 277 32.78 24.64 -1.73
N ARG A 278 33.73 23.84 -2.25
CA ARG A 278 34.47 24.22 -3.46
C ARG A 278 33.65 23.94 -4.71
N PRO A 279 33.69 24.84 -5.71
CA PRO A 279 33.11 24.56 -7.02
C PRO A 279 33.68 23.29 -7.65
N GLY A 280 32.88 22.62 -8.47
CA GLY A 280 33.32 21.47 -9.25
C GLY A 280 33.11 20.13 -8.54
N PRO A 281 34.15 19.34 -8.21
CA PRO A 281 33.95 17.99 -7.67
C PRO A 281 33.18 17.92 -6.35
N ASP A 282 33.48 18.82 -5.40
CA ASP A 282 32.85 18.83 -4.07
C ASP A 282 31.36 19.22 -4.18
N GLU A 283 31.05 20.23 -5.00
CA GLU A 283 29.69 20.64 -5.33
C GLU A 283 28.88 19.54 -6.01
N ARG A 284 29.43 18.87 -7.02
CA ARG A 284 28.76 17.72 -7.67
C ARG A 284 28.50 16.58 -6.70
N ARG A 285 29.44 16.33 -5.78
CA ARG A 285 29.28 15.32 -4.73
C ARG A 285 28.15 15.70 -3.78
N PHE A 286 28.13 16.96 -3.31
CA PHE A 286 27.06 17.49 -2.47
C PHE A 286 25.69 17.30 -3.11
N GLU A 287 25.51 17.77 -4.34
CA GLU A 287 24.24 17.70 -5.07
C GLU A 287 23.74 16.26 -5.24
N LYS A 288 24.66 15.35 -5.59
CA LYS A 288 24.37 13.92 -5.69
C LYS A 288 23.95 13.33 -4.35
N THR A 289 24.72 13.55 -3.29
CA THR A 289 24.42 12.98 -1.96
C THR A 289 23.11 13.52 -1.41
N ARG A 290 22.83 14.83 -1.58
CA ARG A 290 21.57 15.46 -1.19
C ARG A 290 20.37 14.90 -1.95
N ALA A 291 20.45 14.83 -3.28
CA ALA A 291 19.36 14.30 -4.11
C ALA A 291 19.01 12.85 -3.72
N LYS A 292 20.03 12.02 -3.47
CA LYS A 292 19.83 10.65 -2.99
C LYS A 292 19.15 10.60 -1.62
N ALA A 293 19.51 11.49 -0.70
CA ALA A 293 18.89 11.53 0.63
C ALA A 293 17.39 11.89 0.53
N TRP A 294 17.02 12.83 -0.34
CA TRP A 294 15.62 13.14 -0.61
C TRP A 294 14.87 11.97 -1.26
N VAL A 295 15.50 11.19 -2.14
CA VAL A 295 14.91 9.97 -2.69
C VAL A 295 14.58 8.96 -1.60
N PHE A 296 15.53 8.62 -0.74
CA PHE A 296 15.26 7.68 0.35
C PHE A 296 14.21 8.23 1.35
N ALA A 297 14.15 9.54 1.57
CA ALA A 297 13.08 10.15 2.34
C ALA A 297 11.69 9.98 1.68
N ALA A 298 11.60 10.13 0.36
CA ALA A 298 10.36 9.88 -0.39
C ALA A 298 9.95 8.40 -0.35
N LEU A 299 10.90 7.47 -0.45
CA LEU A 299 10.64 6.03 -0.33
C LEU A 299 10.16 5.64 1.07
N VAL A 300 10.74 6.21 2.14
CA VAL A 300 10.22 6.03 3.51
C VAL A 300 8.76 6.48 3.58
N ARG A 301 8.43 7.67 3.05
CA ARG A 301 7.03 8.16 3.04
C ARG A 301 6.08 7.25 2.27
N LEU A 302 6.53 6.74 1.12
CA LEU A 302 5.76 5.76 0.35
C LEU A 302 5.40 4.55 1.21
N ARG A 303 6.39 3.88 1.81
CA ARG A 303 6.16 2.68 2.61
C ARG A 303 5.30 2.95 3.85
N MET A 304 5.45 4.11 4.49
CA MET A 304 4.55 4.50 5.59
C MET A 304 3.08 4.58 5.15
N ARG A 305 2.81 5.13 3.96
CA ARG A 305 1.45 5.19 3.41
C ARG A 305 0.90 3.80 3.11
N GLU A 306 1.72 2.90 2.58
CA GLU A 306 1.30 1.53 2.28
C GLU A 306 1.03 0.70 3.54
N VAL A 307 1.86 0.85 4.59
CA VAL A 307 1.58 0.27 5.91
C VAL A 307 0.24 0.78 6.45
N TRP A 308 -0.04 2.09 6.29
CA TRP A 308 -1.30 2.65 6.73
C TRP A 308 -2.51 2.16 5.92
N GLN A 309 -2.37 2.04 4.60
CA GLN A 309 -3.39 1.45 3.72
C GLN A 309 -3.70 0.02 4.16
N SER A 310 -2.68 -0.81 4.39
CA SER A 310 -2.80 -2.17 4.89
C SER A 310 -3.46 -2.24 6.27
N ALA A 311 -3.05 -1.39 7.22
CA ALA A 311 -3.67 -1.31 8.55
C ALA A 311 -5.17 -1.00 8.48
N ARG A 312 -5.55 -0.02 7.66
CA ARG A 312 -6.96 0.34 7.45
C ARG A 312 -7.73 -0.75 6.72
N ARG A 313 -7.12 -1.42 5.74
CA ARG A 313 -7.74 -2.52 5.00
C ARG A 313 -8.06 -3.69 5.93
N MET A 314 -7.11 -4.11 6.78
CA MET A 314 -7.34 -5.15 7.79
C MET A 314 -8.53 -4.84 8.71
N ARG A 315 -8.63 -3.59 9.22
CA ARG A 315 -9.78 -3.18 10.03
C ARG A 315 -11.09 -3.21 9.23
N GLY A 316 -11.09 -2.64 8.02
CA GLY A 316 -12.27 -2.58 7.16
C GLY A 316 -12.77 -3.97 6.72
N LEU A 317 -11.86 -4.90 6.46
CA LEU A 317 -12.18 -6.30 6.16
C LEU A 317 -12.93 -6.96 7.33
N LEU A 318 -12.42 -6.79 8.54
CA LEU A 318 -13.06 -7.39 9.73
C LEU A 318 -14.42 -6.76 10.05
N GLU A 319 -14.54 -5.44 9.93
CA GLU A 319 -15.80 -4.71 10.11
C GLU A 319 -16.85 -5.17 9.08
N SER A 320 -16.45 -5.26 7.80
CA SER A 320 -17.34 -5.72 6.72
C SER A 320 -17.73 -7.19 6.92
N PHE A 321 -16.77 -8.05 7.27
CA PHE A 321 -17.04 -9.46 7.50
C PHE A 321 -18.05 -9.69 8.64
N ARG A 322 -17.84 -9.02 9.78
CA ARG A 322 -18.77 -9.08 10.91
C ARG A 322 -20.16 -8.59 10.56
N LYS A 323 -20.26 -7.57 9.72
CA LYS A 323 -21.53 -6.96 9.35
C LYS A 323 -22.31 -7.84 8.37
N ASP A 324 -21.64 -8.37 7.35
CA ASP A 324 -22.30 -8.94 6.18
C ASP A 324 -22.35 -10.49 6.24
N TYR A 325 -21.43 -11.13 6.97
CA TYR A 325 -21.21 -12.59 6.94
C TYR A 325 -21.32 -13.30 8.29
N ILE A 326 -21.79 -12.59 9.32
CA ILE A 326 -22.11 -13.11 10.65
C ILE A 326 -23.56 -12.76 10.99
N LYS A 327 -24.37 -13.76 11.36
CA LYS A 327 -25.74 -13.57 11.87
C LYS A 327 -25.73 -13.37 13.40
N ALA A 328 -26.90 -13.10 13.97
CA ALA A 328 -27.07 -13.13 15.42
C ALA A 328 -26.68 -14.52 15.97
N GLU A 329 -25.98 -14.53 17.11
CA GLU A 329 -25.56 -15.75 17.84
C GLU A 329 -24.61 -16.68 17.05
N PRO A 330 -23.44 -16.20 16.61
CA PRO A 330 -22.38 -17.09 16.11
C PRO A 330 -21.86 -18.02 17.23
N PRO A 331 -21.19 -19.14 16.88
CA PRO A 331 -20.55 -19.99 17.88
C PRO A 331 -19.58 -19.17 18.76
N ALA A 332 -19.62 -19.36 20.08
CA ALA A 332 -18.85 -18.54 21.04
C ALA A 332 -17.35 -18.49 20.70
N GLU A 333 -16.77 -19.62 20.31
CA GLU A 333 -15.37 -19.71 19.87
C GLU A 333 -15.04 -18.80 18.67
N VAL A 334 -15.99 -18.61 17.76
CA VAL A 334 -15.84 -17.72 16.59
C VAL A 334 -15.96 -16.26 17.02
N ASP A 335 -16.95 -15.94 17.86
CA ASP A 335 -17.17 -14.58 18.35
C ASP A 335 -15.98 -14.10 19.18
N ASP A 336 -15.45 -14.96 20.06
CA ASP A 336 -14.26 -14.69 20.87
C ASP A 336 -13.03 -14.41 20.00
N LEU A 337 -12.79 -15.25 18.98
CA LEU A 337 -11.69 -15.06 18.04
C LEU A 337 -11.83 -13.77 17.23
N LEU A 338 -13.03 -13.50 16.70
CA LEU A 338 -13.30 -12.26 15.97
C LEU A 338 -13.14 -11.05 16.89
N THR A 339 -13.51 -11.14 18.16
CA THR A 339 -13.48 -10.03 19.13
C THR A 339 -12.07 -9.74 19.58
N LYS A 340 -11.28 -10.78 19.81
CA LYS A 340 -9.83 -10.67 20.00
C LYS A 340 -9.18 -10.04 18.77
N LEU A 341 -9.48 -10.54 17.57
CA LEU A 341 -8.90 -10.02 16.33
C LEU A 341 -9.26 -8.54 16.09
N ALA A 342 -10.48 -8.13 16.42
CA ALA A 342 -10.89 -6.71 16.32
C ALA A 342 -10.08 -5.82 17.24
N ARG A 343 -9.87 -6.26 18.49
CA ARG A 343 -9.06 -5.55 19.48
C ARG A 343 -7.59 -5.46 19.04
N ASP A 344 -7.02 -6.57 18.62
CA ASP A 344 -5.62 -6.64 18.18
C ASP A 344 -5.39 -5.76 16.93
N THR A 345 -6.34 -5.78 15.98
CA THR A 345 -6.30 -4.93 14.78
C THR A 345 -6.44 -3.45 15.12
N ALA A 346 -7.35 -3.08 16.03
CA ALA A 346 -7.48 -1.71 16.48
C ALA A 346 -6.21 -1.21 17.18
N GLY A 347 -5.59 -2.06 18.01
CA GLY A 347 -4.29 -1.81 18.63
C GLY A 347 -3.18 -1.59 17.62
N PHE A 348 -3.10 -2.46 16.59
CA PHE A 348 -2.15 -2.33 15.49
C PHE A 348 -2.34 -1.01 14.72
N VAL A 349 -3.57 -0.67 14.33
CA VAL A 349 -3.88 0.60 13.63
C VAL A 349 -3.44 1.81 14.46
N ALA A 350 -3.77 1.83 15.76
CA ALA A 350 -3.39 2.92 16.65
C ALA A 350 -1.85 3.05 16.77
N ALA A 351 -1.16 1.93 17.00
CA ALA A 351 0.29 1.91 17.13
C ALA A 351 1.01 2.29 15.80
N ALA A 352 0.48 1.84 14.66
CA ALA A 352 1.03 2.19 13.34
C ALA A 352 0.88 3.69 13.08
N GLY A 353 -0.26 4.29 13.45
CA GLY A 353 -0.45 5.74 13.41
C GLY A 353 0.59 6.51 14.22
N VAL A 354 0.93 6.02 15.43
CA VAL A 354 1.99 6.62 16.27
C VAL A 354 3.37 6.49 15.62
N ALA A 355 3.70 5.33 15.06
CA ALA A 355 4.98 5.09 14.38
C ALA A 355 5.14 5.97 13.13
N ILE A 356 4.07 6.11 12.33
CA ILE A 356 4.02 7.00 11.17
C ILE A 356 4.21 8.45 11.59
N GLN A 357 3.50 8.92 12.63
CA GLN A 357 3.65 10.30 13.12
C GLN A 357 5.09 10.59 13.55
N LYS A 358 5.72 9.69 14.31
CA LYS A 358 7.13 9.83 14.73
C LYS A 358 8.07 9.87 13.53
N SER A 359 7.84 9.00 12.54
CA SER A 359 8.65 8.91 11.33
C SER A 359 8.51 10.16 10.46
N GLU A 360 7.31 10.70 10.31
CA GLU A 360 7.07 11.95 9.57
C GLU A 360 7.73 13.15 10.24
N LEU A 361 7.72 13.22 11.58
CA LEU A 361 8.49 14.24 12.31
C LEU A 361 10.00 14.11 12.07
N ALA A 362 10.52 12.88 12.01
CA ALA A 362 11.92 12.64 11.69
C ALA A 362 12.27 13.02 10.25
N LEU A 363 11.37 12.78 9.30
CA LEU A 363 11.53 13.18 7.89
C LEU A 363 11.53 14.69 7.72
N ARG A 364 10.63 15.41 8.39
CA ARG A 364 10.62 16.89 8.36
C ARG A 364 11.92 17.45 8.93
N PHE A 365 12.39 16.89 10.04
CA PHE A 365 13.68 17.28 10.62
C PHE A 365 14.86 17.00 9.68
N LEU A 366 14.87 15.84 9.00
CA LEU A 366 15.85 15.55 7.95
C LEU A 366 15.80 16.58 6.82
N GLU A 367 14.62 16.92 6.34
CA GLU A 367 14.45 17.90 5.25
C GLU A 367 14.95 19.28 5.65
N GLU A 368 14.66 19.73 6.87
CA GLU A 368 15.20 20.97 7.42
C GLU A 368 16.74 20.96 7.46
N ILE A 369 17.34 19.85 7.88
CA ILE A 369 18.81 19.70 7.89
C ILE A 369 19.38 19.75 6.47
N LEU A 370 18.76 19.05 5.52
CA LEU A 370 19.19 19.06 4.12
C LEU A 370 19.03 20.44 3.46
N ASP A 371 18.00 21.20 3.84
CA ASP A 371 17.81 22.59 3.42
C ASP A 371 18.94 23.47 3.97
N GLN A 372 19.29 23.34 5.24
CA GLN A 372 20.41 24.09 5.83
C GLN A 372 21.76 23.72 5.21
N TRP A 373 21.97 22.44 4.87
CA TRP A 373 23.11 21.98 4.08
C TRP A 373 23.15 22.67 2.71
N SER A 374 21.99 22.86 2.08
CA SER A 374 21.85 23.56 0.80
C SER A 374 22.17 25.05 0.90
N GLU A 375 21.76 25.71 1.99
CA GLU A 375 22.12 27.10 2.26
C GLU A 375 23.62 27.30 2.44
N TRP A 376 24.29 26.38 3.15
CA TRP A 376 25.74 26.41 3.29
C TRP A 376 26.45 26.16 1.96
N ALA A 377 26.02 25.16 1.19
CA ALA A 377 26.57 24.86 -0.13
C ALA A 377 26.46 26.07 -1.09
N ALA A 378 25.35 26.81 -1.01
CA ALA A 378 25.12 28.03 -1.77
C ALA A 378 25.83 29.28 -1.20
N GLY A 379 26.59 29.16 -0.10
CA GLY A 379 27.27 30.27 0.56
C GLY A 379 26.36 31.26 1.29
N ARG A 380 25.07 30.94 1.44
CA ARG A 380 24.09 31.77 2.18
C ARG A 380 24.23 31.63 3.70
N ARG A 381 24.91 30.57 4.15
CA ARG A 381 25.24 30.32 5.56
C ARG A 381 26.75 30.25 5.76
N PRO A 382 27.31 30.84 6.83
CA PRO A 382 28.75 30.87 7.05
C PRO A 382 29.36 29.51 7.45
N PHE A 383 28.54 28.59 7.98
CA PHE A 383 28.96 27.28 8.46
C PHE A 383 27.93 26.21 8.07
N PRO A 384 28.34 24.95 7.86
CA PRO A 384 27.40 23.86 7.66
C PRO A 384 26.56 23.62 8.93
N PRO A 385 25.44 22.87 8.83
CA PRO A 385 24.62 22.50 9.98
C PRO A 385 25.47 21.83 11.08
N PRO A 386 25.15 21.97 12.37
CA PRO A 386 25.84 21.25 13.45
C PRO A 386 25.92 19.73 13.21
N VAL A 387 27.06 19.09 13.56
CA VAL A 387 27.21 17.61 13.45
C VAL A 387 26.17 16.88 14.30
N THR A 388 25.78 17.48 15.42
CA THR A 388 24.74 16.96 16.33
C THR A 388 23.41 16.75 15.62
N ASP A 389 23.08 17.59 14.64
CA ASP A 389 21.78 17.56 13.97
C ASP A 389 21.68 16.32 13.06
N SER A 390 22.75 16.02 12.31
CA SER A 390 22.86 14.78 11.51
C SER A 390 22.78 13.52 12.38
N ASN A 391 23.41 13.54 13.56
CA ASN A 391 23.35 12.43 14.52
C ASN A 391 21.96 12.29 15.15
N ASP A 392 21.28 13.40 15.38
CA ASP A 392 19.93 13.42 15.97
C ASP A 392 18.89 12.83 15.01
N VAL A 393 19.03 12.98 13.69
CA VAL A 393 18.19 12.27 12.70
C VAL A 393 18.28 10.77 12.94
N ALA A 394 19.49 10.21 12.98
CA ALA A 394 19.70 8.79 13.19
C ALA A 394 19.18 8.30 14.55
N LYS A 395 19.32 9.13 15.60
CA LYS A 395 18.80 8.81 16.94
C LYS A 395 17.28 8.80 17.00
N ARG A 396 16.62 9.74 16.32
CA ARG A 396 15.15 9.83 16.26
C ARG A 396 14.54 8.62 15.58
N THR A 397 15.16 8.14 14.51
CA THR A 397 14.62 7.03 13.70
C THR A 397 14.90 5.66 14.30
N LYS A 398 16.04 5.46 14.96
CA LYS A 398 16.40 4.18 15.63
C LYS A 398 15.37 3.73 16.68
N ASN A 399 14.66 4.67 17.30
CA ASN A 399 13.74 4.38 18.40
C ASN A 399 12.27 4.32 17.97
N ILE A 400 11.99 4.30 16.66
CA ILE A 400 10.62 4.16 16.17
C ILE A 400 10.28 2.68 16.17
N ALA A 401 9.47 2.27 17.14
CA ALA A 401 8.91 0.93 17.20
C ALA A 401 7.72 0.84 16.23
N TRP A 402 7.87 0.03 15.18
CA TRP A 402 6.76 -0.38 14.33
C TRP A 402 6.02 -1.54 15.01
N PRO A 403 4.68 -1.53 15.01
CA PRO A 403 3.93 -2.60 15.66
C PRO A 403 3.91 -3.87 14.81
N ASP A 404 3.84 -5.02 15.46
CA ASP A 404 3.57 -6.28 14.79
C ASP A 404 2.09 -6.35 14.34
N PRO A 405 1.82 -6.77 13.09
CA PRO A 405 0.45 -7.03 12.63
C PRO A 405 -0.15 -8.26 13.33
N PRO A 406 -1.49 -8.33 13.47
CA PRO A 406 -2.16 -9.42 14.16
C PRO A 406 -2.15 -10.72 13.33
N ALA A 407 -1.04 -11.46 13.35
CA ALA A 407 -0.82 -12.62 12.47
C ALA A 407 -1.60 -13.88 12.89
N ASP A 408 -1.78 -14.12 14.19
CA ASP A 408 -2.34 -15.39 14.68
C ASP A 408 -3.86 -15.51 14.48
N GLY A 409 -4.58 -14.39 14.61
CA GLY A 409 -6.05 -14.36 14.55
C GLY A 409 -6.61 -14.77 13.18
N PRO A 410 -6.15 -14.18 12.06
CA PRO A 410 -6.60 -14.57 10.73
C PRO A 410 -6.30 -16.05 10.45
N GLY A 411 -5.11 -16.54 10.82
CA GLY A 411 -4.74 -17.94 10.63
C GLY A 411 -5.62 -18.91 11.42
N ALA A 412 -6.00 -18.57 12.64
CA ALA A 412 -6.90 -19.40 13.46
C ALA A 412 -8.33 -19.47 12.87
N LEU A 413 -8.88 -18.32 12.46
CA LEU A 413 -10.21 -18.26 11.84
C LEU A 413 -10.25 -18.96 10.48
N MET A 414 -9.18 -18.82 9.68
CA MET A 414 -9.05 -19.52 8.40
C MET A 414 -9.06 -21.05 8.59
N LYS A 415 -8.28 -21.59 9.53
CA LYS A 415 -8.30 -23.03 9.86
C LYS A 415 -9.66 -23.52 10.36
N ARG A 416 -10.36 -22.69 11.15
CA ARG A 416 -11.71 -22.99 11.62
C ARG A 416 -12.68 -23.09 10.46
N ALA A 417 -12.64 -22.12 9.54
CA ALA A 417 -13.45 -22.11 8.33
C ALA A 417 -13.19 -23.34 7.46
N GLU A 418 -11.92 -23.69 7.21
CA GLU A 418 -11.54 -24.88 6.45
C GLU A 418 -12.10 -26.17 7.08
N SER A 419 -12.04 -26.28 8.41
CA SER A 419 -12.59 -27.43 9.13
C SER A 419 -14.11 -27.52 8.98
N GLU A 420 -14.82 -26.40 8.94
CA GLU A 420 -16.28 -26.38 8.74
C GLU A 420 -16.68 -26.65 7.30
N ILE A 421 -15.95 -26.11 6.32
CA ILE A 421 -16.16 -26.39 4.90
C ILE A 421 -15.94 -27.88 4.61
N ALA A 422 -14.90 -28.50 5.18
CA ALA A 422 -14.61 -29.91 4.99
C ALA A 422 -15.73 -30.82 5.51
N LYS A 423 -16.36 -30.49 6.65
CA LYS A 423 -17.52 -31.24 7.17
C LYS A 423 -18.67 -31.25 6.17
N LEU A 424 -18.95 -30.10 5.55
CA LEU A 424 -20.01 -29.99 4.55
C LEU A 424 -19.69 -30.78 3.28
N GLY A 425 -18.42 -30.85 2.87
CA GLY A 425 -17.99 -31.64 1.72
C GLY A 425 -18.10 -33.16 1.89
N LEU A 426 -18.24 -33.65 3.14
CA LEU A 426 -18.34 -35.08 3.47
C LEU A 426 -19.79 -35.59 3.50
N ASP A 427 -20.78 -34.69 3.60
CA ASP A 427 -22.20 -35.03 3.50
C ASP A 427 -22.62 -35.12 2.01
N LYS A 428 -22.78 -36.38 1.56
CA LYS A 428 -23.11 -37.01 0.25
C LYS A 428 -24.05 -36.28 -0.77
N PRO A 429 -24.15 -36.79 -2.03
CA PRO A 429 -24.26 -36.00 -3.27
C PRO A 429 -25.62 -35.35 -3.52
N LEU A 430 -25.62 -34.39 -4.44
CA LEU A 430 -26.80 -33.69 -4.97
C LEU A 430 -27.93 -34.69 -5.33
N PRO A 431 -29.20 -34.38 -5.01
CA PRO A 431 -30.32 -35.13 -5.57
C PRO A 431 -30.31 -34.94 -7.09
N GLY A 432 -30.28 -36.08 -7.81
CA GLY A 432 -30.35 -36.15 -9.28
C GLY A 432 -31.76 -35.92 -9.83
#